data_AF-W0E0E3-F1
#
_entry.id   AF-W0E0E3-F1
#
_cell.length_a   1.000
_cell.length_b   1.000
_cell.length_c   1.000
_cell.angle_alpha   90.00
_cell.angle_beta   90.00
_cell.angle_gamma   90.00
#
_symmetry.space_group_name_H-M   'P 1'
#
loop_
_entity.id
_entity.type
_entity.pdbx_description
1 polymer ?
#
loop_
_entity_poly.entity_id
_entity_poly.type
_entity_poly.pdbx_seq_one_letter_code
_entity_poly.pdbx_strand_id
1 'polypeptide(L)'
;MQHRDKVTAIFMGLFVWGFAGALFGALFAGLYQLLIGLGVVGWLPLVIAATIAATTTSAFYSAMPVALAGAMAGVLASIAYLIATGHQVELPLIAGLAGLAGVLAGGFYAWAISSGARPLAQTFSGLLAGLLAGAVLALLLGFSGIEIGMFALAAGVVALVGSIYQFSVRRLAHAADWLPGGLSAPVVAGLIAAVVGASVWIVGGTTAGLHAAPGAAFEAILAEVPAGLLGGALGGALTGLLLESLGIDLQALA
;
A
#
# COMPACT_ATOMS: atom_id res chain seq x y z
N MET A 1 2.62 -34.26 10.53
CA MET A 1 2.02 -33.55 9.39
C MET A 1 2.06 -34.46 8.17
N GLN A 2 0.91 -34.80 7.60
CA GLN A 2 0.84 -35.61 6.38
C GLN A 2 1.39 -34.79 5.20
N HIS A 3 1.94 -35.46 4.19
CA HIS A 3 2.47 -34.81 2.98
C HIS A 3 1.45 -33.89 2.28
N ARG A 4 0.15 -34.20 2.42
CA ARG A 4 -0.97 -33.41 1.90
C ARG A 4 -1.15 -32.07 2.62
N ASP A 5 -0.88 -32.03 3.93
CA ASP A 5 -1.01 -30.80 4.74
C ASP A 5 0.07 -29.78 4.36
N LYS A 6 1.31 -30.26 4.15
CA LYS A 6 2.43 -29.41 3.70
C LYS A 6 2.20 -28.82 2.32
N VAL A 7 1.72 -29.62 1.36
CA VAL A 7 1.41 -29.14 0.02
C VAL A 7 0.29 -28.10 0.06
N THR A 8 -0.74 -28.33 0.88
CA THR A 8 -1.84 -27.37 1.05
C THR A 8 -1.37 -26.06 1.68
N ALA A 9 -0.49 -26.12 2.68
CA ALA A 9 0.11 -24.94 3.31
C ALA A 9 0.96 -24.13 2.32
N ILE A 10 1.80 -24.79 1.52
CA ILE A 10 2.61 -24.15 0.49
C ILE A 10 1.73 -23.46 -0.56
N PHE A 11 0.68 -24.14 -1.03
CA PHE A 11 -0.26 -23.57 -2.01
C PHE A 11 -1.02 -22.36 -1.44
N MET A 12 -1.53 -22.45 -0.20
CA MET A 12 -2.17 -21.31 0.45
C MET A 12 -1.20 -20.15 0.66
N GLY A 13 0.03 -20.43 1.10
CA GLY A 13 1.07 -19.43 1.26
C GLY A 13 1.38 -18.71 -0.05
N LEU A 14 1.62 -19.47 -1.13
CA LEU A 14 1.84 -18.93 -2.47
C LEU A 14 0.69 -18.04 -2.94
N PHE A 15 -0.55 -18.48 -2.73
CA PHE A 15 -1.72 -17.73 -3.17
C PHE A 15 -1.88 -16.45 -2.34
N VAL A 16 -1.95 -16.56 -1.02
CA VAL A 16 -2.18 -15.41 -0.14
C VAL A 16 -1.06 -14.37 -0.28
N TRP A 17 0.20 -14.81 -0.24
CA TRP A 17 1.35 -13.90 -0.36
C TRP A 17 1.54 -13.38 -1.79
N GLY A 18 1.25 -14.21 -2.79
CA GLY A 18 1.24 -13.78 -4.19
C GLY A 18 0.19 -12.70 -4.46
N PHE A 19 -1.05 -12.88 -3.99
CA PHE A 19 -2.10 -11.87 -4.14
C PHE A 19 -1.83 -10.60 -3.33
N ALA A 20 -1.35 -10.74 -2.09
CA ALA A 20 -0.92 -9.60 -1.27
C ALA A 20 0.18 -8.81 -1.96
N GLY A 21 1.18 -9.51 -2.47
CA GLY A 21 2.29 -8.95 -3.24
C GLY A 21 1.83 -8.30 -4.54
N ALA A 22 0.87 -8.89 -5.24
CA ALA A 22 0.29 -8.33 -6.46
C ALA A 22 -0.41 -7.00 -6.20
N LEU A 23 -1.23 -6.94 -5.14
CA LEU A 23 -1.92 -5.71 -4.74
C LEU A 23 -0.93 -4.62 -4.31
N PHE A 24 0.07 -4.98 -3.50
CA PHE A 24 1.16 -4.05 -3.17
C PHE A 24 1.87 -3.56 -4.43
N GLY A 25 2.28 -4.48 -5.31
CA GLY A 25 3.08 -4.17 -6.49
C GLY A 25 2.37 -3.24 -7.45
N ALA A 26 1.06 -3.45 -7.65
CA ALA A 26 0.21 -2.55 -8.44
C ALA A 26 0.12 -1.15 -7.79
N LEU A 27 -0.13 -1.08 -6.47
CA LEU A 27 -0.18 0.20 -5.75
C LEU A 27 1.16 0.94 -5.82
N PHE A 28 2.26 0.23 -5.57
CA PHE A 28 3.61 0.77 -5.63
C PHE A 28 3.93 1.33 -7.02
N ALA A 29 3.69 0.56 -8.09
CA ALA A 29 3.96 0.99 -9.45
C ALA A 29 3.12 2.22 -9.82
N GLY A 30 1.83 2.22 -9.48
CA GLY A 30 0.94 3.35 -9.72
C GLY A 30 1.37 4.61 -8.98
N LEU A 31 1.70 4.51 -7.69
CA LEU A 31 2.16 5.63 -6.87
C LEU A 31 3.53 6.15 -7.30
N TYR A 32 4.45 5.25 -7.67
CA TYR A 32 5.78 5.61 -8.16
C TYR A 32 5.68 6.44 -9.43
N GLN A 33 4.91 5.98 -10.42
CA GLN A 33 4.69 6.70 -11.67
C GLN A 33 3.92 8.00 -11.47
N LEU A 34 2.93 8.02 -10.57
CA LEU A 34 2.21 9.24 -10.19
C LEU A 34 3.18 10.29 -9.60
N LEU A 35 4.05 9.90 -8.68
CA LEU A 35 5.02 10.81 -8.06
C LEU A 35 6.02 11.36 -9.08
N ILE A 36 6.51 10.53 -10.00
CA ILE A 36 7.35 10.98 -11.11
C ILE A 36 6.58 11.96 -12.01
N GLY A 37 5.33 11.65 -12.33
CA GLY A 37 4.45 12.52 -13.12
C GLY A 37 4.18 13.88 -12.46
N LEU A 38 4.23 13.95 -11.13
CA LEU A 38 4.15 15.18 -10.34
C LEU A 38 5.49 15.94 -10.23
N GLY A 39 6.55 15.45 -10.87
CA GLY A 39 7.87 16.08 -10.86
C GLY A 39 8.71 15.74 -9.63
N VAL A 40 8.33 14.73 -8.84
CA VAL A 40 9.18 14.25 -7.75
C VAL A 40 10.34 13.46 -8.37
N VAL A 41 11.57 13.91 -8.09
CA VAL A 41 12.79 13.38 -8.72
C VAL A 41 13.68 12.64 -7.73
N GLY A 42 14.58 11.80 -8.27
CA GLY A 42 15.60 11.09 -7.50
C GLY A 42 15.07 9.87 -6.76
N TRP A 43 15.52 9.67 -5.52
CA TRP A 43 15.18 8.50 -4.71
C TRP A 43 13.83 8.62 -3.98
N LEU A 44 13.27 9.84 -3.91
CA LEU A 44 12.09 10.12 -3.11
C LEU A 44 10.81 9.40 -3.60
N PRO A 45 10.52 9.29 -4.91
CA PRO A 45 9.36 8.56 -5.40
C PRO A 45 9.35 7.10 -4.94
N LEU A 46 10.51 6.45 -4.95
CA LEU A 46 10.69 5.07 -4.52
C LEU A 46 10.32 4.90 -3.04
N VAL A 47 10.88 5.75 -2.18
CA VAL A 47 10.65 5.68 -0.73
C VAL A 47 9.20 5.99 -0.39
N ILE A 48 8.63 7.04 -0.97
CA ILE A 48 7.25 7.44 -0.70
C ILE A 48 6.28 6.37 -1.21
N ALA A 49 6.44 5.89 -2.45
CA ALA A 49 5.57 4.87 -3.01
C ALA A 49 5.64 3.57 -2.20
N ALA A 50 6.84 3.11 -1.83
CA ALA A 50 7.02 1.91 -1.00
C ALA A 50 6.38 2.08 0.38
N THR A 51 6.55 3.25 0.99
CA THR A 51 5.98 3.57 2.31
C THR A 51 4.45 3.57 2.27
N ILE A 52 3.85 4.27 1.32
CA ILE A 52 2.39 4.35 1.18
C ILE A 52 1.84 2.96 0.86
N ALA A 53 2.40 2.25 -0.13
CA ALA A 53 1.95 0.91 -0.48
C ALA A 53 2.03 -0.06 0.71
N ALA A 54 3.15 -0.08 1.44
CA ALA A 54 3.30 -0.94 2.63
C ALA A 54 2.32 -0.60 3.75
N THR A 55 2.11 0.69 3.99
CA THR A 55 1.17 1.16 5.01
C THR A 55 -0.26 0.81 4.63
N THR A 56 -0.66 1.02 3.37
CA THR A 56 -1.99 0.66 2.86
C THR A 56 -2.24 -0.84 2.94
N THR A 57 -1.31 -1.67 2.45
CA THR A 57 -1.46 -3.14 2.50
C THR A 57 -1.52 -3.65 3.94
N SER A 58 -0.63 -3.20 4.83
CA SER A 58 -0.65 -3.61 6.23
C SER A 58 -1.92 -3.16 6.97
N ALA A 59 -2.45 -1.98 6.66
CA ALA A 59 -3.69 -1.47 7.22
C ALA A 59 -4.92 -2.32 6.81
N PHE A 60 -4.98 -2.79 5.56
CA PHE A 60 -6.06 -3.67 5.12
C PHE A 60 -6.08 -5.01 5.87
N TYR A 61 -4.90 -5.57 6.19
CA TYR A 61 -4.80 -6.82 6.95
C TYR A 61 -5.04 -6.63 8.46
N SER A 62 -4.51 -5.55 9.04
CA SER A 62 -4.51 -5.34 10.50
C SER A 62 -5.74 -4.62 11.05
N ALA A 63 -6.33 -3.74 10.24
CA ALA A 63 -7.40 -2.83 10.65
C ALA A 63 -8.52 -2.82 9.60
N MET A 64 -8.90 -3.99 9.07
CA MET A 64 -9.85 -4.11 7.96
C MET A 64 -11.10 -3.23 8.11
N PRO A 65 -11.81 -3.17 9.26
CA PRO A 65 -12.99 -2.31 9.37
C PRO A 65 -12.69 -0.81 9.22
N VAL A 66 -11.56 -0.36 9.77
CA VAL A 66 -11.10 1.05 9.66
C VAL A 66 -10.66 1.35 8.24
N ALA A 67 -9.93 0.42 7.61
CA ALA A 67 -9.50 0.53 6.23
C ALA A 67 -10.69 0.63 5.28
N LEU A 68 -11.72 -0.19 5.48
CA LEU A 68 -12.97 -0.13 4.71
C LEU A 68 -13.72 1.18 4.95
N ALA A 69 -13.81 1.67 6.20
CA ALA A 69 -14.42 2.95 6.51
C ALA A 69 -13.69 4.12 5.83
N GLY A 70 -12.34 4.11 5.86
CA GLY A 70 -11.51 5.09 5.15
C GLY A 70 -11.72 5.01 3.63
N ALA A 71 -11.75 3.82 3.06
CA ALA A 71 -12.01 3.63 1.63
C ALA A 71 -13.39 4.18 1.24
N MET A 72 -14.44 3.90 2.02
CA MET A 72 -15.79 4.44 1.81
C MET A 72 -15.83 5.96 1.93
N ALA A 73 -15.17 6.53 2.94
CA ALA A 73 -15.05 7.98 3.07
C ALA A 73 -14.34 8.59 1.86
N GLY A 74 -13.26 7.96 1.38
CA GLY A 74 -12.53 8.39 0.19
C GLY A 74 -13.37 8.37 -1.08
N VAL A 75 -14.12 7.28 -1.33
CA VAL A 75 -15.03 7.18 -2.47
C VAL A 75 -16.10 8.27 -2.40
N LEU A 76 -16.78 8.41 -1.26
CA LEU A 76 -17.87 9.38 -1.09
C LEU A 76 -17.38 10.82 -1.25
N ALA A 77 -16.25 11.17 -0.62
CA ALA A 77 -15.65 12.49 -0.75
C ALA A 77 -15.23 12.80 -2.19
N SER A 78 -14.68 11.81 -2.89
CA SER A 78 -14.27 11.97 -4.29
C SER A 78 -15.46 12.17 -5.22
N ILE A 79 -16.54 11.39 -5.05
CA ILE A 79 -17.79 11.57 -5.81
C ILE A 79 -18.43 12.93 -5.51
N ALA A 80 -18.52 13.31 -4.23
CA ALA A 80 -19.08 14.59 -3.83
C ALA A 80 -18.29 15.77 -4.42
N TYR A 81 -16.97 15.69 -4.42
CA TYR A 81 -16.09 16.67 -5.05
C TYR A 81 -16.38 16.78 -6.55
N LEU A 82 -16.40 15.66 -7.28
CA LEU A 82 -16.65 15.66 -8.73
C LEU A 82 -18.02 16.26 -9.09
N ILE A 83 -19.06 15.98 -8.28
CA ILE A 83 -20.40 16.57 -8.45
C ILE A 83 -20.34 18.08 -8.21
N ALA A 84 -19.68 18.53 -7.13
CA ALA A 84 -19.66 19.93 -6.73
C ALA A 84 -18.85 20.82 -7.67
N THR A 85 -17.75 20.31 -8.24
CA THR A 85 -16.85 21.09 -9.10
C THR A 85 -17.16 20.95 -10.60
N GLY A 86 -18.22 20.24 -10.96
CA GLY A 86 -18.58 20.01 -12.36
C GLY A 86 -17.51 19.21 -13.11
N HIS A 87 -16.96 18.18 -12.47
CA HIS A 87 -15.90 17.29 -12.98
C HIS A 87 -14.51 17.93 -13.11
N GLN A 88 -14.19 19.06 -12.47
CA GLN A 88 -12.80 19.54 -12.47
C GLN A 88 -11.88 18.63 -11.64
N VAL A 89 -10.93 17.96 -12.31
CA VAL A 89 -10.16 16.85 -11.74
C VAL A 89 -8.78 17.33 -11.27
N GLU A 90 -8.70 18.00 -10.12
CA GLU A 90 -7.42 18.34 -9.48
C GLU A 90 -7.01 17.28 -8.46
N LEU A 91 -5.91 16.58 -8.73
CA LEU A 91 -5.38 15.51 -7.87
C LEU A 91 -5.16 15.93 -6.41
N PRO A 92 -4.48 17.04 -6.09
CA PRO A 92 -4.21 17.39 -4.69
C PRO A 92 -5.51 17.71 -3.93
N LEU A 93 -6.50 18.31 -4.59
CA LEU A 93 -7.79 18.61 -3.97
C LEU A 93 -8.61 17.35 -3.71
N ILE A 94 -8.76 16.47 -4.70
CA ILE A 94 -9.57 15.25 -4.52
C ILE A 94 -8.93 14.29 -3.52
N ALA A 95 -7.61 14.08 -3.59
CA ALA A 95 -6.89 13.24 -2.64
C ALA A 95 -6.84 13.87 -1.23
N GLY A 96 -6.69 15.20 -1.15
CA GLY A 96 -6.69 15.93 0.12
C GLY A 96 -8.05 15.90 0.82
N LEU A 97 -9.14 16.15 0.08
CA LEU A 97 -10.50 16.08 0.62
C LEU A 97 -10.88 14.65 1.01
N ALA A 98 -10.53 13.67 0.18
CA ALA A 98 -10.71 12.27 0.51
C ALA A 98 -9.94 11.90 1.78
N GLY A 99 -8.67 12.32 1.88
CA GLY A 99 -7.85 12.13 3.08
C GLY A 99 -8.46 12.75 4.34
N LEU A 100 -8.93 14.00 4.26
CA LEU A 100 -9.60 14.66 5.38
C LEU A 100 -10.88 13.93 5.79
N ALA A 101 -11.71 13.51 4.83
CA ALA A 101 -12.90 12.72 5.11
C ALA A 101 -12.56 11.39 5.79
N GLY A 102 -11.48 10.73 5.35
CA GLY A 102 -10.95 9.53 6.00
C GLY A 102 -10.48 9.77 7.43
N VAL A 103 -9.75 10.87 7.69
CA VAL A 103 -9.32 11.24 9.05
C VAL A 103 -10.53 11.44 9.97
N LEU A 104 -11.56 12.14 9.50
CA LEU A 104 -12.80 12.36 10.27
C LEU A 104 -13.53 11.05 10.54
N ALA A 105 -13.66 10.18 9.53
CA ALA A 105 -14.30 8.87 9.67
C ALA A 105 -13.53 7.95 10.63
N GLY A 106 -12.19 7.92 10.52
CA GLY A 106 -11.33 7.15 11.41
C GLY A 106 -11.31 7.68 12.84
N GLY A 107 -11.40 9.00 13.04
CA GLY A 107 -11.57 9.62 14.35
C GLY A 107 -12.90 9.27 15.00
N PHE A 108 -13.99 9.31 14.23
CA PHE A 108 -15.29 8.85 14.70
C PHE A 108 -15.26 7.36 15.08
N TYR A 109 -14.60 6.52 14.26
CA TYR A 109 -14.44 5.10 14.56
C TYR A 109 -13.64 4.86 15.85
N ALA A 110 -12.51 5.56 16.03
CA ALA A 110 -11.69 5.48 17.24
C ALA A 110 -12.46 5.86 18.51
N TRP A 111 -13.37 6.84 18.39
CA TRP A 111 -14.23 7.28 19.47
C TRP A 111 -15.36 6.28 19.75
N ALA A 112 -15.99 5.74 18.71
CA ALA A 112 -17.14 4.84 18.83
C ALA A 112 -16.76 3.41 19.28
N ILE A 113 -15.57 2.94 18.90
CA ILE A 113 -15.10 1.59 19.18
C ILE A 113 -13.74 1.69 19.88
N SER A 114 -13.71 1.38 21.18
CA SER A 114 -12.47 1.25 21.96
C SER A 114 -11.60 0.14 21.37
N SER A 115 -10.74 0.52 20.42
CA SER A 115 -9.89 -0.40 19.67
C SER A 115 -8.55 -0.55 20.39
N GLY A 116 -8.12 -1.80 20.61
CA GLY A 116 -6.82 -2.09 21.21
C GLY A 116 -5.66 -1.61 20.34
N ALA A 117 -4.47 -1.40 20.92
CA ALA A 117 -3.30 -0.83 20.23
C ALA A 117 -2.65 -1.75 19.17
N ARG A 118 -3.15 -2.97 18.98
CA ARG A 118 -2.56 -4.01 18.13
C ARG A 118 -2.59 -3.70 16.62
N PRO A 119 -3.70 -3.18 16.04
CA PRO A 119 -3.76 -2.77 14.63
C PRO A 119 -2.82 -1.60 14.31
N LEU A 120 -2.56 -0.75 15.31
CA LEU A 120 -1.64 0.37 15.21
C LEU A 120 -0.20 -0.11 15.05
N ALA A 121 0.25 -1.03 15.91
CA ALA A 121 1.60 -1.59 15.84
C ALA A 121 1.86 -2.29 14.49
N GLN A 122 0.85 -2.93 13.92
CA GLN A 122 0.94 -3.58 12.60
C GLN A 122 1.00 -2.57 11.46
N THR A 123 0.17 -1.53 11.47
CA THR A 123 0.25 -0.43 10.48
C THR A 123 1.60 0.29 10.55
N PHE A 124 2.08 0.62 11.76
CA PHE A 124 3.40 1.24 11.94
C PHE A 124 4.52 0.33 11.47
N SER A 125 4.40 -0.98 11.67
CA SER A 125 5.35 -1.95 11.11
C SER A 125 5.35 -1.92 9.59
N GLY A 126 4.19 -1.74 8.95
CA GLY A 126 4.08 -1.53 7.50
C GLY A 126 4.76 -0.25 7.04
N LEU A 127 4.51 0.87 7.73
CA LEU A 127 5.16 2.15 7.45
C LEU A 127 6.68 2.06 7.57
N LEU A 128 7.19 1.50 8.68
CA LEU A 128 8.62 1.29 8.90
C LEU A 128 9.22 0.36 7.86
N ALA A 129 8.53 -0.75 7.53
CA ALA A 129 9.00 -1.69 6.52
C ALA A 129 9.08 -1.05 5.14
N GLY A 130 8.06 -0.28 4.74
CA GLY A 130 8.06 0.46 3.48
C GLY A 130 9.15 1.52 3.41
N LEU A 131 9.34 2.29 4.49
CA LEU A 131 10.38 3.31 4.55
C LEU A 131 11.78 2.71 4.49
N LEU A 132 12.05 1.66 5.28
CA LEU A 132 13.35 0.99 5.29
C LEU A 132 13.62 0.27 3.97
N ALA A 133 12.65 -0.45 3.42
CA ALA A 133 12.80 -1.13 2.14
C ALA A 133 13.03 -0.14 1.00
N GLY A 134 12.24 0.93 0.96
CA GLY A 134 12.40 2.01 0.01
C GLY A 134 13.78 2.66 0.13
N ALA A 135 14.23 2.98 1.35
CA ALA A 135 15.54 3.61 1.56
C ALA A 135 16.69 2.69 1.16
N VAL A 136 16.64 1.40 1.52
CA VAL A 136 17.64 0.40 1.12
C VAL A 136 17.70 0.26 -0.39
N LEU A 137 16.54 0.11 -1.04
CA LEU A 137 16.49 -0.04 -2.49
C LEU A 137 16.95 1.24 -3.21
N ALA A 138 16.60 2.43 -2.69
CA ALA A 138 17.09 3.71 -3.18
C ALA A 138 18.61 3.81 -3.11
N LEU A 139 19.21 3.40 -2.00
CA LEU A 139 20.67 3.38 -1.85
C LEU A 139 21.32 2.40 -2.82
N LEU A 140 20.80 1.17 -2.93
CA LEU A 140 21.33 0.16 -3.85
C LEU A 140 21.28 0.61 -5.31
N LEU A 141 20.17 1.21 -5.74
CA LEU A 141 20.02 1.79 -7.08
C LEU A 141 20.94 2.99 -7.28
N GLY A 142 21.04 3.87 -6.28
CA GLY A 142 21.92 5.03 -6.33
C GLY A 142 23.40 4.67 -6.47
N PHE A 143 23.86 3.58 -5.85
CA PHE A 143 25.24 3.12 -5.97
C PHE A 143 25.51 2.29 -7.22
N SER A 144 24.52 1.54 -7.71
CA SER A 144 24.72 0.66 -8.88
C SER A 144 24.59 1.41 -10.20
N GLY A 145 23.82 2.50 -10.27
CA GLY A 145 23.55 3.23 -11.52
C GLY A 145 22.80 2.40 -12.58
N ILE A 146 22.24 1.25 -12.18
CA ILE A 146 21.52 0.34 -13.08
C ILE A 146 20.05 0.76 -13.12
N GLU A 147 19.52 0.93 -14.33
CA GLU A 147 18.09 1.09 -14.54
C GLU A 147 17.41 -0.28 -14.42
N ILE A 148 16.57 -0.42 -13.39
CA ILE A 148 15.79 -1.64 -13.14
C ILE A 148 14.36 -1.42 -13.62
N GLY A 149 13.86 -2.31 -14.48
CA GLY A 149 12.46 -2.29 -14.93
C GLY A 149 11.48 -2.50 -13.77
N MET A 150 10.26 -1.96 -13.91
CA MET A 150 9.25 -1.96 -12.86
C MET A 150 8.93 -3.35 -12.31
N PHE A 151 8.93 -4.39 -13.14
CA PHE A 151 8.74 -5.77 -12.70
C PHE A 151 9.73 -6.19 -11.62
N ALA A 152 11.03 -5.99 -11.88
CA ALA A 152 12.09 -6.36 -10.94
C ALA A 152 12.13 -5.41 -9.73
N LEU A 153 11.82 -4.13 -9.95
CA LEU A 153 11.69 -3.14 -8.89
C LEU A 153 10.58 -3.52 -7.90
N ALA A 154 9.39 -3.84 -8.40
CA ALA A 154 8.23 -4.27 -7.64
C ALA A 154 8.48 -5.60 -6.91
N ALA A 155 9.09 -6.58 -7.59
CA ALA A 155 9.47 -7.84 -6.96
C ALA A 155 10.45 -7.65 -5.79
N GLY A 156 11.48 -6.83 -6.01
CA GLY A 156 12.51 -6.53 -5.00
C GLY A 156 11.94 -5.78 -3.80
N VAL A 157 11.16 -4.72 -4.03
CA VAL A 157 10.57 -3.94 -2.94
C VAL A 157 9.53 -4.76 -2.16
N VAL A 158 8.68 -5.56 -2.82
CA VAL A 158 7.71 -6.42 -2.13
C VAL A 158 8.42 -7.44 -1.27
N ALA A 159 9.48 -8.07 -1.79
CA ALA A 159 10.21 -9.06 -1.03
C ALA A 159 10.92 -8.46 0.19
N LEU A 160 11.51 -7.28 0.01
CA LEU A 160 12.20 -6.56 1.08
C LEU A 160 11.21 -6.06 2.14
N VAL A 161 10.09 -5.44 1.73
CA VAL A 161 9.03 -5.00 2.64
C VAL A 161 8.46 -6.18 3.41
N GLY A 162 8.10 -7.28 2.75
CA GLY A 162 7.54 -8.45 3.41
C GLY A 162 8.49 -9.04 4.46
N SER A 163 9.78 -9.11 4.14
CA SER A 163 10.82 -9.58 5.06
C SER A 163 10.98 -8.66 6.27
N ILE A 164 11.09 -7.34 6.05
CA ILE A 164 11.25 -6.35 7.13
C ILE A 164 9.97 -6.27 7.98
N TYR A 165 8.80 -6.36 7.36
CA TYR A 165 7.51 -6.33 8.03
C TYR A 165 7.37 -7.49 9.02
N GLN A 166 7.68 -8.72 8.59
CA GLN A 166 7.61 -9.90 9.46
C GLN A 166 8.55 -9.80 10.67
N PHE A 167 9.73 -9.24 10.47
CA PHE A 167 10.66 -8.98 11.55
C PHE A 167 10.16 -7.89 12.51
N SER A 168 9.64 -6.79 11.94
CA SER A 168 9.18 -5.62 12.68
C SER A 168 7.94 -5.93 13.51
N VAL A 169 6.96 -6.61 12.94
CA VAL A 169 5.67 -6.88 13.60
C VAL A 169 5.84 -7.73 14.86
N ARG A 170 6.77 -8.69 14.86
CA ARG A 170 7.07 -9.54 16.02
C ARG A 170 7.65 -8.72 17.18
N ARG A 171 8.53 -7.76 16.88
CA ARG A 171 9.14 -6.87 17.87
C ARG A 171 8.18 -5.77 18.33
N LEU A 172 7.46 -5.13 17.41
CA LEU A 172 6.55 -4.03 17.73
C LEU A 172 5.30 -4.50 18.47
N ALA A 173 4.85 -5.74 18.28
CA ALA A 173 3.76 -6.30 19.07
C ALA A 173 4.05 -6.29 20.58
N HIS A 174 5.33 -6.36 20.98
CA HIS A 174 5.75 -6.24 22.39
C HIS A 174 5.89 -4.80 22.87
N ALA A 175 5.95 -3.82 21.95
CA ALA A 175 6.10 -2.39 22.25
C ALA A 175 4.78 -1.61 22.08
N ALA A 176 3.68 -2.29 21.74
CA ALA A 176 2.40 -1.69 21.39
C ALA A 176 1.74 -0.89 22.55
N ASP A 177 2.18 -1.12 23.78
CA ASP A 177 1.68 -0.41 24.98
C ASP A 177 2.04 1.09 24.98
N TRP A 178 3.00 1.52 24.16
CA TRP A 178 3.49 2.90 24.13
C TRP A 178 2.78 3.81 23.12
N LEU A 179 1.91 3.26 22.25
CA LEU A 179 1.29 4.04 21.18
C LEU A 179 -0.15 4.47 21.52
N PRO A 180 -0.49 5.75 21.39
CA PRO A 180 -1.84 6.24 21.69
C PRO A 180 -2.84 5.69 20.67
N GLY A 181 -3.68 4.75 21.12
CA GLY A 181 -4.67 4.04 20.29
C GLY A 181 -5.64 4.95 19.54
N GLY A 182 -5.87 6.18 20.01
CA GLY A 182 -6.83 7.12 19.40
C GLY A 182 -6.38 7.77 18.10
N LEU A 183 -5.09 7.81 17.78
CA LEU A 183 -4.58 8.52 16.59
C LEU A 183 -4.45 7.63 15.35
N SER A 184 -4.41 6.31 15.51
CA SER A 184 -4.12 5.39 14.42
C SER A 184 -5.24 5.24 13.42
N ALA A 185 -6.46 5.05 13.91
CA ALA A 185 -7.62 4.91 13.03
C ALA A 185 -7.84 6.15 12.14
N PRO A 186 -7.75 7.40 12.64
CA PRO A 186 -7.77 8.59 11.78
C PRO A 186 -6.66 8.59 10.72
N VAL A 187 -5.41 8.30 11.10
CA VAL A 187 -4.27 8.36 10.18
C VAL A 187 -4.39 7.29 9.09
N VAL A 188 -4.74 6.06 9.48
CA VAL A 188 -4.95 4.94 8.55
C VAL A 188 -6.11 5.22 7.60
N ALA A 189 -7.26 5.59 8.14
CA ALA A 189 -8.44 5.88 7.35
C ALA A 189 -8.19 7.06 6.40
N GLY A 190 -7.49 8.10 6.86
CA GLY A 190 -7.09 9.24 6.04
C GLY A 190 -6.13 8.86 4.91
N LEU A 191 -5.09 8.08 5.20
CA LEU A 191 -4.15 7.60 4.18
C LEU A 191 -4.88 6.78 3.11
N ILE A 192 -5.69 5.81 3.53
CA ILE A 192 -6.44 4.95 2.60
C ILE A 192 -7.43 5.78 1.79
N ALA A 193 -8.14 6.71 2.42
CA ALA A 193 -9.06 7.59 1.73
C ALA A 193 -8.35 8.45 0.68
N ALA A 194 -7.15 8.97 0.98
CA ALA A 194 -6.35 9.72 0.02
C ALA A 194 -5.88 8.85 -1.17
N VAL A 195 -5.43 7.61 -0.92
CA VAL A 195 -5.06 6.65 -1.97
C VAL A 195 -6.26 6.30 -2.86
N VAL A 196 -7.43 6.11 -2.24
CA VAL A 196 -8.68 5.89 -2.97
C VAL A 196 -9.08 7.12 -3.78
N GLY A 197 -8.97 8.32 -3.22
CA GLY A 197 -9.25 9.56 -3.94
C GLY A 197 -8.32 9.78 -5.13
N ALA A 198 -7.03 9.46 -4.99
CA ALA A 198 -6.08 9.45 -6.10
C ALA A 198 -6.46 8.41 -7.18
N SER A 199 -6.97 7.24 -6.77
CA SER A 199 -7.44 6.21 -7.70
C SER A 199 -8.72 6.64 -8.43
N VAL A 200 -9.65 7.32 -7.75
CA VAL A 200 -10.83 7.94 -8.37
C VAL A 200 -10.44 9.08 -9.30
N TRP A 201 -9.40 9.84 -9.00
CA TRP A 201 -8.85 10.83 -9.94
C TRP A 201 -8.37 10.18 -11.25
N ILE A 202 -7.61 9.08 -11.14
CA ILE A 202 -7.12 8.29 -12.29
C ILE A 202 -8.31 7.81 -13.15
N VAL A 203 -9.37 7.26 -12.54
CA VAL A 203 -10.53 6.73 -13.27
C VAL A 203 -11.50 7.82 -13.75
N GLY A 204 -11.70 8.87 -12.95
CA GLY A 204 -12.56 10.01 -13.27
C GLY A 204 -12.00 10.87 -14.40
N GLY A 205 -10.68 11.04 -14.44
CA GLY A 205 -9.99 11.76 -15.52
C GLY A 205 -10.14 11.09 -16.89
N THR A 206 -10.22 9.75 -16.94
CA THR A 206 -10.44 9.02 -18.20
C THR A 206 -11.87 9.07 -18.69
N THR A 207 -12.83 8.95 -17.78
CA THR A 207 -14.26 8.86 -18.12
C THR A 207 -14.87 10.22 -18.50
N ALA A 208 -14.37 11.31 -17.93
CA ALA A 208 -14.91 12.65 -18.19
C ALA A 208 -14.42 13.26 -19.53
N GLY A 209 -13.49 12.63 -20.26
CA GLY A 209 -12.94 13.17 -21.52
C GLY A 209 -12.18 14.50 -21.35
N LEU A 210 -12.00 14.97 -20.11
CA LEU A 210 -11.30 16.22 -19.76
C LEU A 210 -9.79 16.14 -20.05
N HIS A 211 -9.28 14.93 -20.23
CA HIS A 211 -8.01 14.67 -20.87
C HIS A 211 -8.26 14.37 -22.35
N ALA A 212 -8.40 15.41 -23.18
CA ALA A 212 -8.52 15.27 -24.63
C ALA A 212 -7.33 14.50 -25.28
N ALA A 213 -6.25 14.32 -24.52
CA ALA A 213 -5.35 13.18 -24.61
C ALA A 213 -5.03 12.76 -23.16
N PRO A 214 -5.06 11.46 -22.78
CA PRO A 214 -4.47 11.04 -21.52
C PRO A 214 -3.05 11.61 -21.47
N GLY A 215 -2.75 12.45 -20.48
CA GLY A 215 -1.40 13.03 -20.37
C GLY A 215 -0.38 11.90 -20.30
N ALA A 216 0.82 12.09 -20.85
CA ALA A 216 1.87 11.05 -20.89
C ALA A 216 2.13 10.36 -19.53
N ALA A 217 1.93 11.08 -18.42
CA ALA A 217 2.00 10.54 -17.06
C ALA A 217 0.94 9.45 -16.79
N PHE A 218 -0.28 9.59 -17.31
CA PHE A 218 -1.36 8.62 -17.15
C PHE A 218 -1.09 7.33 -17.93
N GLU A 219 -0.64 7.45 -19.18
CA GLU A 219 -0.26 6.28 -19.99
C GLU A 219 0.91 5.52 -19.36
N ALA A 220 1.90 6.24 -18.81
CA ALA A 220 2.99 5.64 -18.07
C ALA A 220 2.52 4.87 -16.82
N ILE A 221 1.55 5.39 -16.06
CA ILE A 221 0.95 4.67 -14.92
C ILE A 221 0.30 3.36 -15.41
N LEU A 222 -0.57 3.43 -16.42
CA LEU A 222 -1.29 2.24 -16.92
C LEU A 222 -0.36 1.19 -17.54
N ALA A 223 0.72 1.60 -18.19
CA ALA A 223 1.70 0.71 -18.79
C ALA A 223 2.48 -0.09 -17.72
N GLU A 224 2.74 0.52 -16.57
CA GLU A 224 3.63 -0.04 -15.55
C GLU A 224 2.90 -0.82 -14.45
N VAL A 225 1.61 -0.54 -14.23
CA VAL A 225 0.79 -1.26 -13.23
C VAL A 225 0.77 -2.78 -13.47
N PRO A 226 0.59 -3.32 -14.69
CA PRO A 226 0.65 -4.76 -14.94
C PRO A 226 2.02 -5.38 -14.58
N ALA A 227 3.12 -4.69 -14.92
CA ALA A 227 4.46 -5.14 -14.58
C ALA A 227 4.68 -5.12 -13.05
N GLY A 228 4.20 -4.06 -12.38
CA GLY A 228 4.20 -3.96 -10.92
C GLY A 228 3.40 -5.06 -10.24
N LEU A 229 2.22 -5.38 -10.76
CA LEU A 229 1.34 -6.44 -10.26
C LEU A 229 2.03 -7.81 -10.36
N LEU A 230 2.57 -8.15 -11.53
CA LEU A 230 3.26 -9.43 -11.74
C LEU A 230 4.56 -9.53 -10.93
N GLY A 231 5.34 -8.45 -10.90
CA GLY A 231 6.56 -8.38 -10.11
C GLY A 231 6.27 -8.53 -8.62
N GLY A 232 5.25 -7.83 -8.14
CA GLY A 232 4.80 -7.95 -6.76
C GLY A 232 4.26 -9.33 -6.42
N ALA A 233 3.52 -9.98 -7.33
CA ALA A 233 3.07 -11.35 -7.14
C ALA A 233 4.24 -12.32 -6.98
N LEU A 234 5.27 -12.19 -7.81
CA LEU A 234 6.49 -12.97 -7.73
C LEU A 234 7.25 -12.69 -6.41
N GLY A 235 7.44 -11.41 -6.06
CA GLY A 235 8.12 -11.01 -4.84
C GLY A 235 7.41 -11.54 -3.57
N GLY A 236 6.07 -11.47 -3.56
CA GLY A 236 5.24 -12.01 -2.48
C GLY A 236 5.35 -13.52 -2.38
N ALA A 237 5.19 -14.23 -3.50
CA ALA A 237 5.35 -15.69 -3.59
C ALA A 237 6.72 -16.16 -3.07
N LEU A 238 7.81 -15.53 -3.53
CA LEU A 238 9.17 -15.86 -3.11
C LEU A 238 9.39 -15.62 -1.62
N THR A 239 8.83 -14.53 -1.10
CA THR A 239 8.91 -14.21 0.33
C THR A 239 8.15 -15.22 1.16
N GLY A 240 6.93 -15.59 0.75
CA GLY A 240 6.15 -16.64 1.41
C GLY A 240 6.92 -17.97 1.46
N LEU A 241 7.51 -18.39 0.35
CA LEU A 241 8.34 -19.60 0.29
C LEU A 241 9.57 -19.52 1.20
N LEU A 242 10.25 -18.36 1.22
CA LEU A 242 11.40 -18.15 2.10
C LEU A 242 11.02 -18.23 3.58
N LEU A 243 9.93 -17.59 3.98
CA LEU A 243 9.44 -17.61 5.36
C LEU A 243 9.06 -19.03 5.80
N GLU A 244 8.33 -19.77 4.96
CA GLU A 244 7.99 -21.18 5.21
C GLU A 244 9.25 -22.04 5.35
N SER A 245 10.25 -21.84 4.48
CA SER A 245 11.52 -22.59 4.52
C SER A 245 12.33 -22.32 5.80
N LEU A 246 12.16 -21.13 6.39
CA LEU A 246 12.79 -20.73 7.66
C LEU A 246 11.99 -21.22 8.89
N GLY A 247 10.94 -22.02 8.69
CA GLY A 247 10.12 -22.59 9.77
C GLY A 247 9.17 -21.57 10.40
N ILE A 248 8.88 -20.47 9.72
CA ILE A 248 7.85 -19.53 10.15
C ILE A 248 6.51 -20.05 9.66
N ASP A 249 5.70 -20.54 10.60
CA ASP A 249 4.38 -21.12 10.31
C ASP A 249 3.46 -20.07 9.66
N LEU A 250 3.24 -20.19 8.35
CA LEU A 250 2.44 -19.23 7.59
C LEU A 250 0.96 -19.26 8.00
N GLN A 251 0.48 -20.37 8.58
CA GLN A 251 -0.89 -20.51 9.06
C GLN A 251 -1.17 -19.67 10.32
N ALA A 252 -0.14 -19.30 11.08
CA ALA A 252 -0.28 -18.46 12.27
C ALA A 252 -0.29 -16.95 11.92
N LEU A 253 -0.05 -16.59 10.66
CA LEU A 253 0.15 -15.21 10.19
C LEU A 253 -0.89 -14.75 9.15
N ALA A 254 -1.69 -15.67 8.61
CA ALA A 254 -2.84 -15.40 7.75
C ALA A 254 -4.13 -15.38 8.59
#